data_AF-A0A4Q3EYH7-F1
#
_entry.id   AF-A0A4Q3EYH7-F1
#
_cell.length_a   1.000
_cell.length_b   1.000
_cell.length_c   1.000
_cell.angle_alpha   90.00
_cell.angle_beta   90.00
_cell.angle_gamma   90.00
#
_symmetry.space_group_name_H-M   'P 1'
#
loop_
_entity.id
_entity.type
_entity.pdbx_description
1 polymer ?
#
loop_
_entity_poly.entity_id
_entity_poly.type
_entity_poly.pdbx_seq_one_letter_code
_entity_poly.pdbx_strand_id
1 'polypeptide(L)'
;MSSKFLPHIPSSEYNDKLSSERIFDLYELLSGPLHEEMYKRQDFNFLDDLSQGQQLLISYDYVRMQVQQGGFIQLIQNGYIGLLPDMPEWLAMVGADDMAKVIDDALKVYVLNRELLDKETTVEEFAKLYDELKEFEIIDERFREADAETVLKITDYVKAHIEEFAIVE
;
A
#
# COMPACT_ATOMS: atom_id res chain seq x y z
N MET A 1 1.95 15.93 9.34
CA MET A 1 1.67 17.16 8.56
C MET A 1 0.21 17.13 8.15
N SER A 2 -0.46 18.28 8.03
CA SER A 2 -1.84 18.34 7.53
C SER A 2 -1.84 18.11 6.01
N SER A 3 -2.77 17.28 5.52
CA SER A 3 -2.92 17.06 4.09
C SER A 3 -3.32 18.33 3.34
N LYS A 4 -2.82 18.49 2.11
CA LYS A 4 -3.24 19.52 1.16
C LYS A 4 -4.34 19.03 0.21
N PHE A 5 -4.72 17.76 0.28
CA PHE A 5 -5.80 17.16 -0.49
C PHE A 5 -6.72 16.32 0.40
N LEU A 6 -7.92 16.83 0.64
CA LEU A 6 -8.98 16.12 1.34
C LEU A 6 -10.15 15.93 0.37
N PRO A 7 -10.43 14.69 -0.06
CA PRO A 7 -11.66 14.36 -0.78
C PRO A 7 -12.90 14.76 0.00
N HIS A 8 -13.91 15.23 -0.72
CA HIS A 8 -15.23 15.48 -0.17
C HIS A 8 -16.09 14.23 -0.33
N ILE A 9 -16.57 13.67 0.78
CA ILE A 9 -17.36 12.44 0.82
C ILE A 9 -18.73 12.75 1.42
N PRO A 10 -19.84 12.44 0.71
CA PRO A 10 -21.17 12.58 1.28
C PRO A 10 -21.34 11.74 2.54
N SER A 11 -21.88 12.32 3.60
CA SER A 11 -22.14 11.67 4.88
C SER A 11 -22.99 10.41 4.73
N SER A 12 -23.94 10.41 3.79
CA SER A 12 -24.73 9.21 3.50
C SER A 12 -23.89 8.05 2.96
N GLU A 13 -22.91 8.35 2.10
CA GLU A 13 -22.02 7.36 1.51
C GLU A 13 -20.99 6.87 2.53
N TYR A 14 -20.39 7.79 3.29
CA TYR A 14 -19.48 7.43 4.37
C TYR A 14 -20.14 6.51 5.38
N ASN A 15 -21.35 6.85 5.86
CA ASN A 15 -22.08 6.04 6.83
C ASN A 15 -22.52 4.68 6.26
N ASP A 16 -22.89 4.60 4.98
CA ASP A 16 -23.19 3.34 4.30
C ASP A 16 -21.97 2.40 4.34
N LYS A 17 -20.81 2.88 3.88
CA LYS A 17 -19.57 2.08 3.87
C LYS A 17 -19.04 1.76 5.25
N LEU A 18 -19.19 2.67 6.22
CA LEU A 18 -18.83 2.45 7.61
C LEU A 18 -19.64 1.30 8.24
N SER A 19 -20.89 1.14 7.85
CA SER A 19 -21.79 0.09 8.34
C SER A 19 -21.72 -1.23 7.56
N SER A 20 -20.91 -1.28 6.50
CA SER A 20 -20.80 -2.45 5.63
C SER A 20 -20.12 -3.62 6.35
N GLU A 21 -20.61 -4.84 6.09
CA GLU A 21 -19.95 -6.08 6.53
C GLU A 21 -18.72 -6.43 5.68
N ARG A 22 -18.52 -5.75 4.54
CA ARG A 22 -17.36 -5.96 3.67
C ARG A 22 -16.19 -5.11 4.11
N ILE A 23 -15.11 -5.77 4.51
CA ILE A 23 -13.92 -5.13 5.09
C ILE A 23 -13.26 -4.08 4.19
N PHE A 24 -13.40 -4.21 2.86
CA PHE A 24 -12.77 -3.32 1.88
C PHE A 24 -13.62 -2.10 1.52
N ASP A 25 -14.91 -2.06 1.87
CA ASP A 25 -15.81 -1.02 1.37
C ASP A 25 -15.41 0.40 1.78
N LEU A 26 -15.07 0.59 3.06
CA LEU A 26 -14.59 1.88 3.55
C LEU A 26 -13.19 2.20 3.00
N TYR A 27 -12.34 1.18 2.91
CA TYR A 27 -10.99 1.31 2.40
C TYR A 27 -10.98 1.80 0.94
N GLU A 28 -11.78 1.17 0.08
CA GLU A 28 -11.93 1.53 -1.35
C GLU A 28 -12.55 2.91 -1.55
N LEU A 29 -13.55 3.28 -0.73
CA LEU A 29 -14.16 4.61 -0.76
C LEU A 29 -13.11 5.72 -0.55
N LEU A 30 -12.15 5.47 0.34
CA LEU A 30 -11.13 6.45 0.71
C LEU A 30 -9.91 6.42 -0.23
N SER A 31 -9.50 5.25 -0.72
CA SER A 31 -8.36 5.14 -1.63
C SER A 31 -8.70 5.62 -3.05
N GLY A 32 -9.95 5.45 -3.50
CA GLY A 32 -10.41 5.80 -4.84
C GLY A 32 -10.08 7.25 -5.25
N PRO A 33 -10.51 8.28 -4.49
CA PRO A 33 -10.20 9.67 -4.81
C PRO A 33 -8.70 10.00 -4.82
N LEU A 34 -7.91 9.34 -3.97
CA LEU A 34 -6.45 9.52 -3.93
C LEU A 34 -5.81 8.97 -5.21
N HIS A 35 -6.24 7.78 -5.67
CA HIS A 35 -5.81 7.23 -6.95
C HIS A 35 -6.21 8.13 -8.11
N GLU A 36 -7.47 8.58 -8.16
CA GLU A 36 -7.93 9.47 -9.23
C GLU A 36 -7.07 10.74 -9.33
N GLU A 37 -6.71 11.32 -8.19
CA GLU A 37 -5.86 12.52 -8.14
C GLU A 37 -4.42 12.21 -8.57
N MET A 38 -3.84 11.10 -8.10
CA MET A 38 -2.53 10.63 -8.54
C MET A 38 -2.49 10.40 -10.07
N TYR A 39 -3.53 9.77 -10.63
CA TYR A 39 -3.65 9.55 -12.08
C TYR A 39 -3.81 10.85 -12.86
N LYS A 40 -4.54 11.84 -12.33
CA LYS A 40 -4.70 13.16 -12.96
C LYS A 40 -3.37 13.93 -13.01
N ARG A 41 -2.55 13.83 -11.95
CA ARG A 41 -1.26 14.52 -11.84
C ARG A 41 -0.14 13.84 -12.63
N GLN A 42 -0.23 12.51 -12.82
CA GLN A 42 0.80 11.69 -13.46
C GLN A 42 2.17 11.79 -12.77
N ASP A 43 2.20 12.12 -11.48
CA ASP A 43 3.42 12.14 -10.68
C ASP A 43 3.19 11.62 -9.26
N PHE A 44 4.24 11.05 -8.66
CA PHE A 44 4.24 10.58 -7.27
C PHE A 44 4.57 11.71 -6.28
N ASN A 45 4.91 12.91 -6.76
CA ASN A 45 5.11 14.09 -5.90
C ASN A 45 3.81 14.44 -5.14
N PHE A 46 2.66 14.02 -5.65
CA PHE A 46 1.40 14.08 -4.92
C PHE A 46 1.45 13.46 -3.53
N LEU A 47 2.25 12.41 -3.31
CA LEU A 47 2.39 11.79 -1.99
C LEU A 47 2.91 12.80 -0.94
N ASP A 48 3.76 13.75 -1.33
CA ASP A 48 4.30 14.79 -0.44
C ASP A 48 3.24 15.81 0.01
N ASP A 49 2.10 15.87 -0.68
CA ASP A 49 0.96 16.71 -0.33
C ASP A 49 0.02 16.04 0.68
N LEU A 50 0.16 14.73 0.92
CA LEU A 50 -0.76 13.93 1.72
C LEU A 50 -0.37 13.88 3.20
N SER A 51 -1.35 13.59 4.07
CA SER A 51 -1.07 13.20 5.46
C SER A 51 -0.36 11.84 5.49
N GLN A 52 0.32 11.50 6.59
CA GLN A 52 0.95 10.18 6.73
C GLN A 52 -0.08 9.03 6.60
N GLY A 53 -1.27 9.20 7.17
CA GLY A 53 -2.36 8.24 7.01
C GLY A 53 -2.77 8.05 5.55
N GLN A 54 -2.91 9.14 4.79
CA GLN A 54 -3.22 9.07 3.36
C GLN A 54 -2.08 8.48 2.52
N GLN A 55 -0.82 8.82 2.83
CA GLN A 55 0.36 8.21 2.21
C GLN A 55 0.36 6.69 2.41
N LEU A 56 0.10 6.24 3.65
CA LEU A 56 -0.07 4.81 3.93
C LEU A 56 -1.21 4.20 3.11
N LEU A 57 -2.40 4.82 3.11
CA LEU A 57 -3.58 4.29 2.44
C LEU A 57 -3.34 4.08 0.93
N ILE A 58 -2.89 5.12 0.22
CA ILE A 58 -2.67 5.03 -1.24
C ILE A 58 -1.47 4.12 -1.57
N SER A 59 -0.38 4.22 -0.82
CA SER A 59 0.82 3.43 -1.09
C SER A 59 0.56 1.95 -0.81
N TYR A 60 -0.09 1.63 0.31
CA TYR A 60 -0.45 0.25 0.64
C TYR A 60 -1.41 -0.32 -0.40
N ASP A 61 -2.43 0.43 -0.84
CA ASP A 61 -3.33 -0.05 -1.89
C ASP A 61 -2.60 -0.35 -3.20
N TYR A 62 -1.65 0.52 -3.59
CA TYR A 62 -0.83 0.29 -4.78
C TYR A 62 0.06 -0.95 -4.63
N VAL A 63 0.70 -1.13 -3.47
CA VAL A 63 1.48 -2.34 -3.15
C VAL A 63 0.61 -3.58 -3.24
N ARG A 64 -0.59 -3.58 -2.65
CA ARG A 64 -1.54 -4.70 -2.72
C ARG A 64 -1.87 -5.07 -4.15
N MET A 65 -2.18 -4.07 -5.00
CA MET A 65 -2.50 -4.31 -6.41
C MET A 65 -1.35 -5.01 -7.16
N GLN A 66 -0.09 -4.66 -6.87
CA GLN A 66 1.08 -5.29 -7.49
C GLN A 66 1.36 -6.68 -6.91
N VAL A 67 1.41 -6.79 -5.58
CA VAL A 67 1.83 -8.02 -4.87
C VAL A 67 0.78 -9.13 -4.99
N GLN A 68 -0.52 -8.80 -4.99
CA GLN A 68 -1.57 -9.80 -5.21
C GLN A 68 -1.60 -10.32 -6.65
N GLN A 69 -1.13 -9.53 -7.63
CA GLN A 69 -1.08 -9.96 -9.03
C GLN A 69 0.20 -10.75 -9.36
N GLY A 70 1.35 -10.33 -8.84
CA GLY A 70 2.65 -10.94 -9.20
C GLY A 70 3.73 -10.90 -8.11
N GLY A 71 3.37 -10.60 -6.87
CA GLY A 71 4.34 -10.60 -5.76
C GLY A 71 5.30 -9.41 -5.74
N PHE A 72 6.19 -9.40 -4.75
CA PHE A 72 7.17 -8.33 -4.55
C PHE A 72 8.19 -8.22 -5.67
N ILE A 73 8.58 -9.34 -6.32
CA ILE A 73 9.50 -9.29 -7.46
C ILE A 73 8.90 -8.46 -8.60
N GLN A 74 7.62 -8.66 -8.92
CA GLN A 74 6.92 -7.85 -9.93
C GLN A 74 6.86 -6.38 -9.52
N LEU A 75 6.52 -6.09 -8.26
CA LEU A 75 6.48 -4.72 -7.73
C LEU A 75 7.82 -4.01 -7.93
N ILE A 76 8.92 -4.69 -7.62
CA ILE A 76 10.28 -4.15 -7.73
C ILE A 76 10.67 -3.93 -9.20
N GLN A 77 10.45 -4.92 -10.06
CA GLN A 77 10.77 -4.84 -11.49
C GLN A 77 9.93 -3.79 -12.23
N ASN A 78 8.71 -3.51 -11.75
CA ASN A 78 7.90 -2.40 -12.23
C ASN A 78 8.34 -1.02 -11.69
N GLY A 79 9.38 -0.96 -10.86
CA GLY A 79 9.96 0.29 -10.34
C GLY A 79 9.27 0.85 -9.10
N TYR A 80 8.40 0.09 -8.43
CA TYR A 80 7.60 0.59 -7.31
C TYR A 80 8.22 0.34 -5.93
N ILE A 81 9.48 -0.10 -5.86
CA ILE A 81 10.20 -0.32 -4.60
C ILE A 81 10.26 0.95 -3.73
N GLY A 82 10.22 2.13 -4.34
CA GLY A 82 10.23 3.42 -3.64
C GLY A 82 9.03 3.67 -2.73
N LEU A 83 7.94 2.90 -2.83
CA LEU A 83 6.77 3.01 -1.96
C LEU A 83 6.95 2.30 -0.60
N LEU A 84 7.95 1.42 -0.47
CA LEU A 84 8.11 0.55 0.69
C LEU A 84 8.89 1.16 1.88
N PRO A 85 9.93 2.02 1.73
CA PRO A 85 10.84 2.36 2.82
C PRO A 85 10.19 2.93 4.09
N ASP A 86 9.20 3.82 3.94
CA ASP A 86 8.54 4.47 5.07
C ASP A 86 7.34 3.65 5.60
N MET A 87 6.88 2.67 4.82
CA MET A 87 5.67 1.90 5.10
C MET A 87 5.73 1.09 6.40
N PRO A 88 6.86 0.48 6.83
CA PRO A 88 6.94 -0.17 8.13
C PRO A 88 6.61 0.77 9.31
N GLU A 89 7.06 2.03 9.26
CA GLU A 89 6.77 3.01 10.32
C GLU A 89 5.28 3.38 10.31
N TRP A 90 4.72 3.63 9.13
CA TRP A 90 3.29 3.94 9.00
C TRP A 90 2.39 2.78 9.42
N LEU A 91 2.76 1.54 9.08
CA LEU A 91 2.03 0.34 9.48
C LEU A 91 2.08 0.13 11.00
N ALA A 92 3.23 0.36 11.63
CA ALA A 92 3.35 0.30 13.09
C ALA A 92 2.46 1.36 13.78
N MET A 93 2.37 2.57 13.21
CA MET A 93 1.50 3.64 13.72
C MET A 93 0.02 3.24 13.78
N VAL A 94 -0.46 2.43 12.82
CA VAL A 94 -1.83 1.90 12.81
C VAL A 94 -1.97 0.52 13.50
N GLY A 95 -0.91 0.01 14.14
CA GLY A 95 -0.90 -1.28 14.84
C GLY A 95 -0.79 -2.51 13.93
N ALA A 96 -0.44 -2.34 12.65
CA ALA A 96 -0.25 -3.40 11.67
C ALA A 96 1.18 -3.97 11.68
N ASP A 97 1.69 -4.29 12.87
CA ASP A 97 3.09 -4.71 13.09
C ASP A 97 3.52 -5.94 12.28
N ASP A 98 2.61 -6.88 12.04
CA ASP A 98 2.94 -8.09 11.28
C ASP A 98 3.15 -7.79 9.80
N MET A 99 2.35 -6.90 9.21
CA MET A 99 2.61 -6.41 7.87
C MET A 99 3.85 -5.52 7.82
N ALA A 100 4.11 -4.71 8.84
CA ALA A 100 5.34 -3.92 8.92
C ALA A 100 6.59 -4.82 8.84
N LYS A 101 6.59 -5.98 9.51
CA LYS A 101 7.65 -6.99 9.40
C LYS A 101 7.74 -7.61 8.01
N VAL A 102 6.62 -7.87 7.35
CA VAL A 102 6.61 -8.40 5.97
C VAL A 102 7.28 -7.42 5.02
N ILE A 103 6.93 -6.14 5.10
CA ILE A 103 7.53 -5.10 4.25
C ILE A 103 9.03 -4.92 4.58
N ASP A 104 9.40 -4.91 5.87
CA ASP A 104 10.81 -4.84 6.29
C ASP A 104 11.63 -6.03 5.78
N ASP A 105 11.09 -7.24 5.80
CA ASP A 105 11.75 -8.41 5.24
C ASP A 105 11.88 -8.32 3.71
N ALA A 106 10.87 -7.81 3.00
CA ALA A 106 10.95 -7.56 1.56
C ALA A 106 12.07 -6.55 1.22
N LEU A 107 12.17 -5.45 2.00
CA LEU A 107 13.22 -4.45 1.86
C LEU A 107 14.62 -5.04 2.10
N LYS A 108 14.79 -5.89 3.12
CA LYS A 108 16.06 -6.57 3.38
C LYS A 108 16.49 -7.44 2.21
N VAL A 109 15.59 -8.29 1.70
CA VAL A 109 15.89 -9.16 0.55
C VAL A 109 16.21 -8.32 -0.68
N TYR A 110 15.47 -7.21 -0.92
CA TYR A 110 15.77 -6.26 -1.98
C TYR A 110 17.19 -5.69 -1.85
N VAL A 111 17.55 -5.14 -0.69
CA VAL A 111 18.86 -4.51 -0.46
C VAL A 111 20.01 -5.51 -0.67
N LEU A 112 19.85 -6.75 -0.20
CA LEU A 112 20.86 -7.80 -0.37
C LEU A 112 21.04 -8.24 -1.84
N ASN A 113 20.00 -8.10 -2.66
CA ASN A 113 19.96 -8.56 -4.05
C ASN A 113 19.79 -7.41 -5.06
N ARG A 114 20.08 -6.17 -4.65
CA ARG A 114 19.79 -4.96 -5.44
C ARG A 114 20.45 -4.98 -6.82
N GLU A 115 21.69 -5.46 -6.91
CA GLU A 115 22.38 -5.56 -8.21
C GLU A 115 21.71 -6.51 -9.20
N LEU A 116 20.94 -7.49 -8.70
CA LEU A 116 20.15 -8.40 -9.53
C LEU A 116 18.79 -7.77 -9.88
N LEU A 117 18.14 -7.16 -8.89
CA LEU A 117 16.77 -6.66 -8.99
C LEU A 117 16.62 -5.30 -9.69
N ASP A 118 17.65 -4.44 -9.71
CA ASP A 118 17.60 -3.13 -10.37
C ASP A 118 17.90 -3.21 -11.89
N LYS A 119 18.27 -4.39 -12.41
CA LYS A 119 18.57 -4.58 -13.83
C LYS A 119 17.31 -4.74 -14.65
N GLU A 120 17.31 -4.21 -15.86
CA GLU A 120 16.30 -4.56 -16.87
C GLU A 120 16.40 -6.07 -17.17
N THR A 121 15.30 -6.80 -17.00
CA THR A 121 15.24 -8.24 -17.26
C THR A 121 14.40 -8.55 -18.49
N THR A 122 14.79 -9.55 -19.28
CA THR A 122 13.86 -10.18 -20.23
C THR A 122 12.76 -10.95 -19.51
N VAL A 123 11.71 -11.36 -20.23
CA VAL A 123 10.65 -12.21 -19.66
C VAL A 123 11.20 -13.53 -19.11
N GLU A 124 12.20 -14.13 -19.78
CA GLU A 124 12.82 -15.36 -19.26
C GLU A 124 13.67 -15.11 -18.01
N GLU A 125 14.36 -13.98 -17.93
CA GLU A 125 15.14 -13.60 -16.75
C GLU A 125 14.24 -13.25 -15.56
N PHE A 126 13.13 -12.55 -15.82
CA PHE A 126 12.11 -12.27 -14.82
C PHE A 126 11.56 -13.55 -14.19
N ALA A 127 11.21 -14.55 -15.00
CA ALA A 127 10.73 -15.84 -14.49
C ALA A 127 11.76 -16.55 -13.59
N LYS A 128 13.05 -16.45 -13.93
CA LYS A 128 14.14 -17.04 -13.13
C LYS A 128 14.33 -16.36 -11.77
N LEU A 129 13.97 -15.08 -11.62
CA LEU A 129 14.07 -14.40 -10.32
C LEU A 129 13.27 -15.10 -9.23
N TYR A 130 12.11 -15.68 -9.55
CA TYR A 130 11.30 -16.44 -8.58
C TYR A 130 11.98 -17.76 -8.16
N ASP A 131 12.78 -18.37 -9.03
CA ASP A 131 13.56 -19.56 -8.70
C ASP A 131 14.80 -19.22 -7.85
N GLU A 132 15.43 -18.08 -8.12
CA GLU A 132 16.65 -17.62 -7.46
C GLU A 132 16.39 -16.96 -6.09
N LEU A 133 15.28 -16.25 -5.94
CA LEU A 133 14.93 -15.46 -4.74
C LEU A 133 13.70 -16.05 -4.04
N LYS A 134 13.81 -17.30 -3.62
CA LYS A 134 12.71 -18.06 -2.97
C LYS A 134 12.23 -17.44 -1.66
N GLU A 135 13.04 -16.59 -1.04
CA GLU A 135 12.63 -15.80 0.12
C GLU A 135 11.39 -14.95 -0.19
N PHE A 136 11.26 -14.44 -1.41
CA PHE A 136 10.07 -13.66 -1.80
C PHE A 136 8.80 -14.50 -1.84
N GLU A 137 8.85 -15.80 -2.13
CA GLU A 137 7.66 -16.67 -2.09
C GLU A 137 7.04 -16.69 -0.68
N ILE A 138 7.89 -16.80 0.35
CA ILE A 138 7.46 -16.81 1.76
C ILE A 138 6.94 -15.42 2.16
N ILE A 139 7.60 -14.36 1.72
CA ILE A 139 7.19 -12.98 2.01
C ILE A 139 5.86 -12.65 1.33
N ASP A 140 5.67 -13.06 0.07
CA ASP A 140 4.43 -12.90 -0.69
C ASP A 140 3.26 -13.65 -0.02
N GLU A 141 3.49 -14.85 0.49
CA GLU A 141 2.46 -15.59 1.22
C GLU A 141 2.09 -14.90 2.53
N ARG A 142 3.09 -14.49 3.33
CA ARG A 142 2.84 -13.72 4.56
C ARG A 142 2.10 -12.42 4.29
N PHE A 143 2.39 -11.75 3.16
CA PHE A 143 1.63 -10.58 2.73
C PHE A 143 0.17 -10.93 2.49
N ARG A 144 -0.11 -11.98 1.70
CA ARG A 144 -1.49 -12.44 1.42
C ARG A 144 -2.25 -12.81 2.69
N GLU A 145 -1.61 -13.50 3.63
CA GLU A 145 -2.22 -13.90 4.89
C GLU A 145 -2.55 -12.69 5.79
N ALA A 146 -1.66 -11.71 5.87
CA ALA A 146 -1.82 -10.53 6.74
C ALA A 146 -2.65 -9.40 6.12
N ASP A 147 -2.97 -9.46 4.82
CA ASP A 147 -3.57 -8.34 4.09
C ASP A 147 -4.93 -7.91 4.65
N ALA A 148 -5.83 -8.87 4.87
CA ALA A 148 -7.18 -8.58 5.36
C ALA A 148 -7.15 -7.93 6.75
N GLU A 149 -6.30 -8.42 7.67
CA GLU A 149 -6.13 -7.81 9.00
C GLU A 149 -5.51 -6.42 8.89
N THR A 150 -4.59 -6.22 7.96
CA THR A 150 -3.95 -4.92 7.75
C THR A 150 -4.95 -3.87 7.26
N VAL A 151 -5.82 -4.22 6.31
CA VAL A 151 -6.90 -3.33 5.86
C VAL A 151 -7.85 -3.01 7.01
N LEU A 152 -8.18 -3.97 7.86
CA LEU A 152 -9.00 -3.70 9.05
C LEU A 152 -8.32 -2.68 9.99
N LYS A 153 -7.03 -2.83 10.25
CA LYS A 153 -6.27 -1.90 11.10
C LYS A 153 -6.18 -0.49 10.51
N ILE A 154 -5.92 -0.39 9.21
CA ILE A 154 -5.92 0.91 8.50
C ILE A 154 -7.30 1.55 8.59
N THR A 155 -8.38 0.79 8.31
CA THR A 155 -9.74 1.35 8.38
C THR A 155 -10.16 1.72 9.79
N ASP A 156 -9.76 0.97 10.81
CA ASP A 156 -10.01 1.32 12.21
C ASP A 156 -9.28 2.61 12.62
N TYR A 157 -8.04 2.82 12.15
CA TYR A 157 -7.35 4.09 12.32
C TYR A 157 -8.12 5.23 11.63
N VAL A 158 -8.57 5.04 10.39
CA VAL A 158 -9.35 6.07 9.67
C VAL A 158 -10.63 6.44 10.43
N LYS A 159 -11.35 5.46 10.99
CA LYS A 159 -12.58 5.75 11.76
C LYS A 159 -12.34 6.70 12.92
N ALA A 160 -11.16 6.63 13.54
CA ALA A 160 -10.77 7.50 14.64
C ALA A 160 -10.23 8.86 14.18
N HIS A 161 -9.83 8.99 12.91
CA HIS A 161 -9.05 10.10 12.37
C HIS A 161 -9.53 10.56 10.98
N ILE A 162 -10.83 10.49 10.71
CA ILE A 162 -11.40 10.72 9.36
C ILE A 162 -11.00 12.08 8.77
N GLU A 163 -10.79 13.09 9.61
CA GLU A 163 -10.34 14.43 9.24
C GLU A 163 -8.96 14.48 8.59
N GLU A 164 -8.12 13.44 8.78
CA GLU A 164 -6.84 13.29 8.10
C GLU A 164 -6.99 12.77 6.66
N PHE A 165 -8.15 12.19 6.34
CA PHE A 165 -8.39 11.46 5.10
C PHE A 165 -9.40 12.13 4.18
N ALA A 166 -10.46 12.75 4.72
CA ALA A 166 -11.54 13.34 3.95
C ALA A 166 -12.32 14.42 4.72
N ILE A 167 -13.06 15.24 3.97
CA ILE A 167 -14.12 16.10 4.49
C ILE A 167 -15.45 15.36 4.30
N VAL A 168 -16.11 15.03 5.40
CA VAL A 168 -17.43 14.36 5.39
C VAL A 168 -18.52 15.41 5.55
N GLU A 169 -19.42 15.53 4.57
CA GLU A 169 -20.46 16.58 4.50
C GLU A 169 -21.86 16.10 4.13
#